data_AF-A0A6L7XA39-F1
#
_entry.id   AF-A0A6L7XA39-F1
#
_cell.length_a   1.000
_cell.length_b   1.000
_cell.length_c   1.000
_cell.angle_alpha   90.00
_cell.angle_beta   90.00
_cell.angle_gamma   90.00
#
_symmetry.space_group_name_H-M   'P 1'
#
loop_
_entity.id
_entity.type
_entity.pdbx_description
1 polymer ?
#
loop_
_entity_poly.entity_id
_entity_poly.type
_entity_poly.pdbx_seq_one_letter_code
_entity_poly.pdbx_strand_id
1 'polypeptide(L)' 'MPRKKLAIDEATRSKDLAGKTYIVTGANSGIGLETTRQLVKQAGHVVMACRRTEAAEEAAR' A
#
# COMPACT_ATOMS: atom_id res chain seq x y z
N MET A 1 -5.95 -5.96 -29.43
CA MET A 1 -5.89 -4.75 -28.58
C MET A 1 -4.70 -4.87 -27.65
N PRO A 2 -3.77 -3.90 -27.62
CA PRO A 2 -2.69 -3.92 -26.65
C PRO A 2 -3.30 -3.75 -25.24
N ARG A 3 -3.09 -4.71 -24.34
CA ARG A 3 -3.46 -4.55 -22.93
C ARG A 3 -2.67 -3.36 -22.40
N LYS A 4 -3.35 -2.28 -21.98
CA LYS A 4 -2.72 -1.21 -21.18
C LYS A 4 -2.03 -1.91 -20.01
N LYS A 5 -0.70 -1.77 -19.92
CA LYS A 5 0.16 -2.42 -18.90
C LYS A 5 -0.13 -1.97 -17.46
N LEU A 6 -1.13 -1.12 -17.24
CA LEU A 6 -1.39 -0.47 -15.97
C LEU A 6 -2.49 -1.21 -15.21
N ALA A 7 -2.14 -1.75 -14.04
CA ALA A 7 -3.10 -2.37 -13.10
C ALA A 7 -3.99 -1.34 -12.38
N ILE A 8 -3.61 -0.05 -12.43
CA ILE A 8 -4.34 1.11 -11.89
C ILE A 8 -4.14 2.29 -12.85
N ASP A 9 -5.16 3.11 -13.06
CA ASP A 9 -5.05 4.30 -13.90
C ASP A 9 -4.20 5.40 -13.23
N GLU A 10 -3.70 6.33 -14.04
CA GLU A 10 -2.80 7.39 -13.57
C GLU A 10 -3.48 8.35 -12.58
N ALA A 11 -4.77 8.63 -12.75
CA ALA A 11 -5.49 9.50 -11.84
C ALA A 11 -5.59 8.85 -10.45
N THR A 12 -5.81 7.54 -10.38
CA THR A 12 -5.76 6.79 -9.11
C THR A 12 -4.35 6.77 -8.52
N ARG A 13 -3.31 6.62 -9.36
CA ARG A 13 -1.91 6.54 -8.92
C ARG A 13 -1.37 7.86 -8.36
N SER A 14 -1.91 8.99 -8.81
CA SER A 14 -1.47 10.35 -8.44
C SER A 14 -2.29 11.01 -7.32
N LYS A 15 -3.28 10.31 -6.73
CA LYS A 15 -4.08 10.88 -5.63
C LYS A 15 -3.22 11.23 -4.43
N ASP A 16 -3.52 12.39 -3.84
CA ASP A 16 -3.08 12.76 -2.50
C ASP A 16 -4.05 12.18 -1.46
N LEU A 17 -3.51 11.42 -0.52
CA LEU A 17 -4.24 10.75 0.56
C LEU A 17 -3.85 11.29 1.94
N ALA A 18 -3.19 12.45 2.01
CA ALA A 18 -2.86 13.12 3.25
C ALA A 18 -4.08 13.28 4.18
N GLY A 19 -3.84 13.11 5.49
CA GLY A 19 -4.88 13.22 6.52
C GLY A 19 -5.85 12.03 6.59
N LYS A 20 -5.64 10.97 5.81
CA LYS A 20 -6.43 9.74 5.87
C LYS A 20 -5.63 8.58 6.47
N THR A 21 -6.31 7.77 7.27
CA THR A 21 -5.77 6.55 7.87
C THR A 21 -6.38 5.32 7.23
N TYR A 22 -5.54 4.36 6.87
CA TYR A 22 -5.91 3.09 6.26
C TYR A 22 -5.42 1.93 7.13
N ILE A 23 -6.21 0.86 7.21
CA ILE A 23 -5.78 -0.41 7.80
C ILE A 23 -5.57 -1.39 6.65
N VAL A 24 -4.38 -1.97 6.54
CA VAL A 24 -4.08 -3.01 5.55
C VAL A 24 -3.80 -4.32 6.28
N THR A 25 -4.60 -5.35 6.00
CA THR A 25 -4.38 -6.70 6.51
C THR A 25 -3.42 -7.48 5.63
N GLY A 26 -2.53 -8.27 6.22
CA GLY A 26 -1.50 -8.98 5.45
C GLY A 26 -0.48 -8.01 4.82
N ALA A 27 -0.27 -6.86 5.46
CA ALA A 27 0.49 -5.74 4.93
C ALA A 27 2.00 -6.00 4.77
N ASN A 28 2.53 -7.11 5.27
CA ASN A 28 3.96 -7.41 5.26
C ASN A 28 4.43 -8.27 4.07
N SER A 29 3.56 -8.65 3.14
CA SER A 29 3.96 -9.42 1.95
C SER A 29 2.97 -9.28 0.80
N GLY A 30 3.39 -9.69 -0.40
CA GLY A 30 2.55 -9.78 -1.59
C GLY A 30 1.79 -8.48 -1.92
N ILE A 31 0.51 -8.63 -2.27
CA ILE A 31 -0.34 -7.49 -2.66
C ILE A 31 -0.57 -6.52 -1.49
N GLY A 32 -0.63 -7.03 -0.25
CA GLY A 32 -0.81 -6.19 0.93
C GLY A 32 0.37 -5.23 1.12
N LEU A 33 1.60 -5.70 0.93
CA LEU A 33 2.79 -4.85 1.01
C LEU A 33 2.83 -3.80 -0.09
N GLU A 34 2.55 -4.18 -1.33
CA GLU A 34 2.52 -3.22 -2.45
C GLU A 34 1.41 -2.18 -2.28
N THR A 35 0.26 -2.58 -1.72
CA THR A 35 -0.83 -1.67 -1.37
C THR A 35 -0.38 -0.68 -0.30
N THR A 36 0.21 -1.15 0.79
CA THR A 36 0.78 -0.30 1.86
C THR A 36 1.78 0.70 1.30
N ARG A 37 2.72 0.24 0.46
CA ARG A 37 3.74 1.09 -0.18
C ARG A 37 3.11 2.18 -1.04
N GLN A 38 2.09 1.84 -1.83
CA GLN A 38 1.42 2.84 -2.67
C GLN A 38 0.65 3.87 -1.84
N LEU A 39 -0.07 3.44 -0.81
CA LEU A 39 -0.80 4.35 0.09
C LEU A 39 0.14 5.31 0.82
N VAL A 40 1.29 4.82 1.31
CA VAL A 40 2.32 5.64 1.96
C VAL A 40 2.95 6.62 0.97
N LYS A 41 3.26 6.19 -0.26
CA LYS A 41 3.75 7.08 -1.33
C LYS A 41 2.78 8.23 -1.65
N GLN A 42 1.50 8.01 -1.42
CA GLN A 42 0.42 8.99 -1.59
C GLN A 42 0.14 9.80 -0.32
N ALA A 43 1.06 9.80 0.66
CA ALA A 43 0.95 10.50 1.95
C ALA A 43 -0.17 9.98 2.89
N GLY A 44 -0.71 8.79 2.63
CA GLY A 44 -1.64 8.12 3.54
C GLY A 44 -0.93 7.58 4.79
N HIS A 45 -1.61 7.65 5.94
CA HIS A 45 -1.17 6.96 7.15
C HIS A 45 -1.67 5.51 7.12
N VAL A 46 -0.78 4.53 7.24
CA VAL A 46 -1.14 3.11 7.14
C VAL A 46 -0.84 2.37 8.44
N VAL A 47 -1.87 1.73 8.99
CA VAL A 47 -1.75 0.75 10.08
C VAL A 47 -1.61 -0.63 9.45
N MET A 48 -0.45 -1.24 9.63
CA MET A 48 -0.15 -2.58 9.13
C MET A 48 -0.68 -3.65 10.10
N ALA A 49 -1.72 -4.38 9.69
CA ALA A 49 -2.27 -5.50 10.47
C ALA A 49 -1.68 -6.83 9.98
N CYS A 50 -0.79 -7.42 10.78
CA CYS A 50 -0.06 -8.64 10.44
C CYS A 50 -0.09 -9.65 11.59
N ARG A 51 -0.06 -10.96 11.26
CA ARG A 51 0.04 -12.04 12.27
C ARG A 51 1.43 -12.15 12.90
N ARG A 52 2.48 -11.87 12.12
CA ARG A 52 3.89 -11.90 12.54
C ARG A 52 4.40 -10.47 12.61
N THR A 53 4.51 -9.92 13.81
CA THR A 53 4.86 -8.51 14.04
C THR A 53 6.32 -8.22 13.67
N GLU A 54 7.27 -9.07 14.04
CA GLU A 54 8.69 -8.91 13.70
C GLU A 54 8.92 -8.78 12.19
N ALA A 55 8.33 -9.69 11.40
CA ALA A 55 8.40 -9.64 9.94
C ALA A 55 7.67 -8.42 9.35
N ALA A 56 6.68 -7.87 10.06
CA ALA A 56 6.00 -6.65 9.64
C ALA A 56 6.84 -5.40 9.95
N GLU A 57 7.53 -5.38 11.09
CA GLU A 57 8.49 -4.32 11.45
C GLU A 57 9.65 -4.29 10.47
N GLU A 58 10.18 -5.44 10.06
CA GLU A 58 11.21 -5.52 9.02
C GLU A 58 10.70 -4.96 7.68
N ALA A 59 9.49 -5.33 7.28
CA ALA A 59 8.89 -4.86 6.02
C ALA A 59 8.49 -3.36 6.04
N ALA A 60 8.37 -2.76 7.23
CA ALA A 60 8.01 -1.36 7.43
C ALA A 60 9.24 -0.41 7.43
N ARG A 61 10.45 -0.96 7.53
CA ARG A 61 11.71 -0.19 7.38
C ARG A 61 11.96 0.19 5.93
#